data_AF-A0A554LML2-F1
#
_entry.id   AF-A0A554LML2-F1
#
_cell.length_a   1.000
_cell.length_b   1.000
_cell.length_c   1.000
_cell.angle_alpha   90.00
_cell.angle_beta   90.00
_cell.angle_gamma   90.00
#
_symmetry.space_group_name_H-M   'P 1'
#
loop_
_entity.id
_entity.type
_entity.pdbx_description
1 polymer ?
#
loop_
_entity_poly.entity_id
_entity_poly.type
_entity_poly.pdbx_seq_one_letter_code
_entity_poly.pdbx_strand_id
1 'polypeptide(L)' 'MYFILKKDEKLSLDDLVKKAQIKFGNYIEPIQSGSQYVKAKELKDFPKILADIKENVWKDFFINEAKKLSSKIIK' A
#
# COMPACT_ATOMS: atom_id res chain seq x y z
N MET A 1 5.99 -1.61 -5.38
CA MET A 1 5.82 -0.78 -4.16
C MET A 1 6.41 -1.45 -2.92
N TYR A 2 5.99 -2.67 -2.55
CA TYR A 2 6.49 -3.37 -1.34
C TYR A 2 8.02 -3.35 -1.19
N PHE A 3 8.76 -3.78 -2.23
CA PHE A 3 10.23 -3.80 -2.18
C PHE A 3 10.88 -2.42 -2.03
N ILE A 4 10.25 -1.35 -2.53
CA ILE A 4 10.76 0.01 -2.38
C ILE A 4 10.65 0.43 -0.91
N LEU A 5 9.48 0.19 -0.29
CA LEU A 5 9.23 0.47 1.13
C LEU A 5 10.11 -0.37 2.06
N LYS A 6 10.52 -1.58 1.63
CA LYS A 6 11.47 -2.40 2.38
C LYS A 6 12.92 -1.99 2.22
N LYS A 7 13.25 -1.29 1.13
CA LYS A 7 14.61 -0.75 0.92
C LYS A 7 14.82 0.56 1.67
N ASP A 8 13.76 1.34 1.86
CA ASP A 8 13.79 2.61 2.59
C ASP A 8 12.82 2.56 3.78
N GLU A 9 13.35 2.22 4.96
CA GLU A 9 12.56 2.10 6.19
C GLU A 9 11.98 3.44 6.67
N LYS A 10 12.50 4.58 6.18
CA LYS A 10 11.98 5.91 6.52
C LYS A 10 10.78 6.29 5.66
N LEU A 11 10.43 5.48 4.67
CA LEU A 11 9.36 5.77 3.73
C LEU A 11 8.13 4.93 4.06
N SER A 12 7.07 5.57 4.56
CA SER A 12 5.77 4.93 4.75
C SER A 12 4.82 5.19 3.57
N LEU A 13 3.76 4.38 3.46
CA LEU A 13 2.66 4.66 2.51
C LEU A 13 1.98 5.99 2.80
N ASP A 14 1.82 6.35 4.08
CA ASP A 14 1.30 7.64 4.51
C ASP A 14 2.15 8.81 4.00
N ASP A 15 3.48 8.68 4.04
CA ASP A 15 4.40 9.70 3.52
C ASP A 15 4.29 9.83 2.01
N LEU A 16 4.15 8.71 1.31
CA LEU A 16 3.92 8.70 -0.14
C LEU A 16 2.61 9.40 -0.50
N VAL A 17 1.53 9.11 0.23
CA VAL A 17 0.24 9.78 0.06
C VAL A 17 0.40 11.29 0.28
N LYS A 18 0.99 11.72 1.40
CA LYS A 18 1.23 13.14 1.68
C LYS A 18 2.03 13.83 0.57
N LYS A 19 3.14 13.22 0.13
CA LYS A 19 3.99 13.75 -0.95
C LYS A 19 3.24 13.84 -2.27
N ALA A 20 2.42 12.84 -2.61
CA ALA A 20 1.61 12.85 -3.82
C ALA A 20 0.56 13.98 -3.77
N GLN A 21 -0.13 14.15 -2.65
CA GLN A 21 -1.08 15.26 -2.48
C GLN A 21 -0.39 16.63 -2.64
N ILE A 22 0.78 16.82 -2.02
CA ILE A 22 1.57 18.07 -2.14
C ILE A 22 1.99 18.31 -3.60
N LYS A 23 2.48 17.27 -4.29
CA LYS A 23 3.03 17.40 -5.63
C LYS A 23 1.95 17.61 -6.70
N PHE A 24 0.82 16.92 -6.57
CA PHE A 24 -0.21 16.87 -7.60
C PHE A 24 -1.46 17.69 -7.25
N GLY A 25 -1.54 18.25 -6.04
CA GLY A 25 -2.64 19.10 -5.58
C GLY A 25 -3.96 18.36 -5.31
N ASN A 26 -4.01 17.05 -5.54
CA ASN A 26 -5.23 16.25 -5.37
C ASN A 26 -5.27 15.61 -3.98
N TYR A 27 -6.40 15.72 -3.29
CA TYR A 27 -6.63 14.98 -2.05
C TYR A 27 -6.84 13.49 -2.37
N ILE A 28 -6.12 12.63 -1.67
CA ILE A 28 -6.23 11.18 -1.82
C ILE A 28 -7.05 10.66 -0.64
N GLU A 29 -8.31 10.37 -0.95
CA GLU A 29 -9.27 9.79 -0.02
C GLU A 29 -8.72 8.48 0.60
N PRO A 30 -8.69 8.34 1.95
CA PRO A 30 -8.23 7.13 2.62
C PRO A 30 -9.00 5.88 2.18
N ILE A 31 -10.30 6.01 1.88
CA ILE A 31 -11.13 4.90 1.41
C ILE A 31 -10.72 4.42 0.03
N GLN A 32 -10.35 5.34 -0.87
CA GLN A 32 -9.86 5.00 -2.19
C GLN A 32 -8.53 4.25 -2.08
N SER A 33 -7.61 4.71 -1.23
CA SER A 33 -6.34 4.02 -0.98
C SER A 33 -6.57 2.61 -0.40
N GLY A 34 -7.41 2.50 0.63
CA GLY A 34 -7.76 1.22 1.25
C GLY A 34 -8.34 0.22 0.26
N SER A 35 -9.23 0.67 -0.63
CA SER A 35 -9.80 -0.19 -1.69
C SER A 35 -8.73 -0.75 -2.63
N GLN A 36 -7.71 0.05 -2.99
CA GLN A 36 -6.62 -0.43 -3.84
C GLN A 36 -5.70 -1.39 -3.10
N TYR A 37 -5.47 -1.18 -1.79
CA TYR A 37 -4.61 -2.07 -1.00
C TYR A 37 -5.24 -3.45 -0.80
N VAL A 38 -6.57 -3.52 -0.67
CA VAL A 38 -7.29 -4.79 -0.51
C VAL A 38 -7.20 -5.68 -1.76
N LYS A 39 -7.14 -5.07 -2.97
CA LYS A 39 -6.96 -5.81 -4.23
C LYS A 39 -5.70 -6.67 -4.27
N ALA A 40 -4.72 -6.42 -3.40
CA ALA A 40 -3.55 -7.28 -3.26
C ALA A 40 -3.92 -8.77 -3.02
N LYS A 41 -5.05 -9.05 -2.35
CA LYS A 41 -5.55 -10.41 -2.14
C LYS A 41 -6.14 -11.07 -3.40
N GLU A 42 -6.66 -10.27 -4.32
CA GLU A 42 -7.39 -10.75 -5.48
C GLU A 42 -6.49 -11.02 -6.69
N LEU A 43 -5.26 -10.48 -6.70
CA LEU A 43 -4.31 -10.78 -7.76
C LEU A 43 -3.85 -12.26 -7.72
N LYS A 44 -3.89 -12.86 -8.91
CA LYS A 44 -3.46 -14.24 -9.19
C LYS A 44 -2.30 -14.30 -10.19
N ASP A 45 -2.30 -13.42 -11.20
CA ASP A 45 -1.32 -13.44 -12.29
C ASP A 45 -0.26 -12.33 -12.11
N PHE A 46 0.74 -12.59 -11.26
CA PHE A 46 1.84 -11.67 -11.04
C PHE A 46 2.93 -11.79 -12.10
N PRO A 47 3.65 -10.69 -12.41
CA PRO A 47 4.92 -10.83 -13.10
C PRO A 47 5.87 -11.71 -12.30
N LYS A 48 6.77 -12.41 -12.99
CA LYS A 48 7.78 -13.26 -12.33
C LYS A 48 8.62 -12.44 -11.35
N ILE A 49 8.45 -12.70 -10.05
CA ILE A 49 9.25 -12.08 -9.00
C ILE A 49 10.61 -12.78 -8.96
N LEU A 50 11.70 -12.00 -9.11
CA LEU A 50 13.07 -12.51 -9.08
C LEU A 50 13.60 -12.72 -7.66
N ALA A 51 13.00 -12.05 -6.67
CA ALA A 51 13.31 -12.24 -5.26
C ALA A 51 12.62 -13.49 -4.72
N ASP A 52 13.34 -14.26 -3.90
CA ASP A 52 12.75 -15.38 -3.17
C ASP A 52 11.87 -14.86 -2.02
N ILE A 53 10.59 -14.64 -2.31
CA ILE A 53 9.61 -14.18 -1.33
C ILE A 53 8.28 -14.88 -1.57
N LYS A 54 7.69 -15.36 -0.48
CA LYS A 54 6.33 -15.91 -0.51
C LYS A 54 5.32 -14.80 -0.75
N GLU A 55 4.34 -15.05 -1.60
CA GLU A 55 3.35 -14.03 -1.98
C GLU A 55 2.58 -13.45 -0.78
N ASN A 56 2.27 -14.30 0.20
CA ASN A 56 1.54 -13.89 1.39
C ASN A 56 2.26 -12.77 2.15
N VAL A 57 3.59 -12.72 2.15
CA VAL A 57 4.36 -11.70 2.88
C VAL A 57 4.00 -10.29 2.43
N TRP A 58 4.01 -10.05 1.12
CA TRP A 58 3.71 -8.72 0.59
C TRP A 58 2.19 -8.48 0.49
N LYS A 59 1.38 -9.53 0.27
CA LYS A 59 -0.10 -9.43 0.30
C LYS A 59 -0.59 -8.99 1.68
N ASP A 60 -0.11 -9.65 2.73
CA ASP A 60 -0.49 -9.36 4.11
C ASP A 60 -0.02 -7.98 4.54
N PHE A 61 1.13 -7.52 4.04
CA PHE A 61 1.59 -6.14 4.25
C PHE A 61 0.52 -5.13 3.79
N PHE A 62 0.06 -5.19 2.53
CA PHE A 62 -0.94 -4.23 2.05
C PHE A 62 -2.29 -4.36 2.75
N ILE A 63 -2.67 -5.56 3.13
CA ILE A 63 -3.91 -5.78 3.91
C ILE A 63 -3.82 -5.15 5.30
N ASN A 64 -2.67 -5.27 5.97
CA ASN A 64 -2.47 -4.63 7.26
C ASN A 64 -2.43 -3.10 7.13
N GLU A 65 -1.86 -2.57 6.06
CA GLU A 65 -1.91 -1.13 5.77
C GLU A 65 -3.33 -0.66 5.48
N ALA A 66 -4.15 -1.44 4.76
CA ALA A 66 -5.56 -1.14 4.54
C ALA A 66 -6.36 -1.09 5.86
N LYS A 67 -6.08 -2.02 6.79
CA LYS A 67 -6.70 -2.02 8.11
C LYS A 67 -6.32 -0.78 8.92
N LYS A 68 -5.10 -0.26 8.81
CA LYS A 68 -4.71 1.00 9.47
C LYS A 68 -5.45 2.23 8.92
N LEU A 69 -5.94 2.16 7.68
CA LEU A 69 -6.73 3.24 7.09
C LEU A 69 -8.18 3.24 7.59
N SER A 70 -8.72 2.12 8.09
CA SER A 70 -10.11 2.09 8.59
C SER A 70 -10.30 3.03 9.78
N SER A 71 -9.29 3.18 10.65
CA SER A 71 -9.31 4.13 11.77
C SER A 71 -9.28 5.59 11.34
N LYS A 72 -9.00 5.88 10.06
CA LYS A 72 -9.07 7.22 9.47
C LYS A 72 -10.40 7.48 8.74
N ILE A 73 -11.17 6.42 8.48
CA ILE A 73 -12.43 6.47 7.73
C ILE A 73 -13.63 6.50 8.69
N ILE A 74 -13.59 5.68 9.75
CA ILE A 74 -14.63 5.62 10.77
C ILE A 74 -14.23 6.57 11.90
N LYS A 75 -15.03 7.60 12.14
CA LYS A 75 -14.86 8.58 13.22
C LYS A 75 -15.85 8.28 14.35
#